data_AF-A0A8B7WFN3-F1
#
_entry.id   AF-A0A8B7WFN3-F1
#
_cell.length_a   1.000
_cell.length_b   1.000
_cell.length_c   1.000
_cell.angle_alpha   90.00
_cell.angle_beta   90.00
_cell.angle_gamma   90.00
#
_symmetry.space_group_name_H-M   'P 1'
#
loop_
_entity.id
_entity.type
_entity.pdbx_description
1 polymer ?
#
loop_
_entity_poly.entity_id
_entity_poly.type
_entity_poly.pdbx_seq_one_letter_code
_entity_poly.pdbx_strand_id
1 'polypeptide(L)'
;MGGLKDELLKAIWHAFTALDVDHSGKVSKSQLKVLSHNLCTVLKVPHDPVALEEHFRDDDEGPVSNQGYMPYLNKFILEKVQDNFDKIEFNRMCWTLCVKKNLTKSPLLITEEDAFKVWVIFNFLSEDKYPLIIVPEEIEYLLKKLTEAMGGGWQQEQFEHYKINFDDSKDGLSVWELIELIGNGQFSKGMDRQTVSMAINEVFNELILDVLKQGYMMKKGHRRKNWTERWFVLKPNVIYYYVSEDLKDKKGDILLDENCCVEPLPDKDGKKCLFLIKCFDKTFEISASDKKKKQEWIQAIHSTIHLLKLGSPPPHKEARQRRKELRKKLLAEQEELERQMKELQAANENKQQELETVRKVC
;
A
#
# COMPACT_ATOMS: atom_id res chain seq x y z
N MET A 1 10.78 3.42 -13.62
CA MET A 1 9.64 4.06 -14.32
C MET A 1 8.39 3.16 -14.41
N GLY A 2 8.38 1.94 -13.85
CA GLY A 2 7.20 1.03 -13.88
C GLY A 2 6.21 1.17 -12.71
N GLY A 3 6.64 1.67 -11.55
CA GLY A 3 5.85 1.59 -10.31
C GLY A 3 4.45 2.21 -10.36
N LEU A 4 4.28 3.41 -10.94
CA LEU A 4 2.97 4.08 -10.98
C LEU A 4 1.96 3.33 -11.86
N LYS A 5 2.41 2.79 -13.00
CA LYS A 5 1.53 2.04 -13.91
C LYS A 5 1.08 0.74 -13.25
N ASP A 6 2.01 0.03 -12.63
CA ASP A 6 1.73 -1.23 -11.94
C ASP A 6 0.75 -1.02 -10.77
N GLU A 7 0.89 0.07 -10.01
CA GLU A 7 -0.05 0.45 -8.94
C GLU A 7 -1.46 0.71 -9.46
N LEU A 8 -1.61 1.48 -10.54
CA LEU A 8 -2.91 1.79 -11.15
C LEU A 8 -3.57 0.54 -11.72
N LEU A 9 -2.78 -0.34 -12.33
CA LEU A 9 -3.27 -1.54 -13.00
C LEU A 9 -4.02 -2.47 -12.04
N LYS A 10 -3.58 -2.57 -10.78
CA LYS A 10 -4.23 -3.40 -9.76
C LYS A 10 -5.67 -2.98 -9.48
N ALA A 11 -5.88 -1.68 -9.26
CA ALA A 11 -7.20 -1.12 -9.05
C ALA A 11 -8.09 -1.29 -10.30
N ILE A 12 -7.51 -1.13 -11.49
CA ILE A 12 -8.23 -1.29 -12.76
C ILE A 12 -8.62 -2.75 -12.99
N TRP A 13 -7.78 -3.73 -12.63
CA TRP A 13 -8.13 -5.15 -12.71
C TRP A 13 -9.39 -5.46 -11.89
N HIS A 14 -9.50 -4.96 -10.66
CA HIS A 14 -10.72 -5.11 -9.87
C HIS A 14 -11.96 -4.51 -10.55
N ALA A 15 -11.82 -3.31 -11.11
CA ALA A 15 -12.91 -2.65 -11.85
C ALA A 15 -13.31 -3.46 -13.09
N PHE A 16 -12.35 -3.99 -13.86
CA PHE A 16 -12.61 -4.80 -15.03
C PHE A 16 -13.31 -6.11 -14.67
N THR A 17 -12.79 -6.85 -13.69
CA THR A 17 -13.39 -8.11 -13.22
C THR A 17 -14.80 -7.89 -12.70
N ALA A 18 -15.06 -6.75 -12.05
CA ALA A 18 -16.41 -6.39 -11.64
C ALA A 18 -17.36 -6.12 -12.82
N LEU A 19 -16.87 -5.72 -13.98
CA LEU A 19 -17.70 -5.52 -15.18
C LEU A 19 -17.95 -6.83 -15.96
N ASP A 20 -17.09 -7.83 -15.80
CA ASP A 20 -17.23 -9.18 -16.39
C ASP A 20 -18.25 -10.01 -15.60
N VAL A 21 -19.53 -9.71 -15.83
CA VAL A 21 -20.67 -10.30 -15.08
C VAL A 21 -20.67 -11.83 -15.18
N ASP A 22 -20.36 -12.35 -16.37
CA ASP A 22 -20.46 -13.79 -16.65
C ASP A 22 -19.16 -14.55 -16.33
N HIS A 23 -18.16 -13.87 -15.75
CA HIS A 23 -16.83 -14.43 -15.45
C HIS A 23 -16.19 -15.09 -16.68
N SER A 24 -16.54 -14.54 -17.85
CA SER A 24 -16.18 -15.04 -19.17
C SER A 24 -14.79 -14.57 -19.61
N GLY A 25 -14.18 -13.67 -18.83
CA GLY A 25 -12.99 -12.91 -19.16
C GLY A 25 -13.25 -11.76 -20.14
N LYS A 26 -14.52 -11.43 -20.42
CA LYS A 26 -14.94 -10.48 -21.45
C LYS A 26 -15.95 -9.45 -20.92
N VAL A 27 -15.79 -8.20 -21.33
CA VAL A 27 -16.64 -7.07 -20.91
C VAL A 27 -17.22 -6.38 -22.14
N SER A 28 -18.47 -5.92 -22.07
CA SER A 28 -19.08 -5.22 -23.21
C SER A 28 -18.34 -3.92 -23.56
N LYS A 29 -18.26 -3.60 -24.86
CA LYS A 29 -17.61 -2.36 -25.33
C LYS A 29 -18.20 -1.09 -24.70
N SER A 30 -19.50 -1.06 -24.45
CA SER A 30 -20.17 0.09 -23.81
C SER A 30 -19.71 0.30 -22.37
N GLN A 31 -19.55 -0.77 -21.59
CA GLN A 31 -19.00 -0.70 -20.23
C GLN A 31 -17.53 -0.25 -20.26
N LEU A 32 -16.73 -0.73 -21.20
CA LEU A 32 -15.33 -0.30 -21.35
C LEU A 32 -15.21 1.15 -21.81
N LYS A 33 -16.12 1.66 -22.64
CA LYS A 33 -16.22 3.09 -22.97
C LYS A 33 -16.40 3.93 -21.71
N VAL A 34 -17.37 3.57 -20.86
CA VAL A 34 -17.65 4.28 -19.61
C VAL A 34 -16.46 4.20 -18.65
N LEU A 35 -15.87 3.01 -18.47
CA LEU A 35 -14.68 2.84 -17.63
C LEU A 35 -13.50 3.68 -18.14
N SER A 36 -13.21 3.64 -19.44
CA SER A 36 -12.13 4.41 -20.06
C SER A 36 -12.32 5.91 -19.89
N HIS A 37 -13.55 6.40 -20.07
CA HIS A 37 -13.91 7.81 -19.86
C HIS A 37 -13.70 8.25 -18.41
N ASN A 38 -14.17 7.45 -17.45
CA ASN A 38 -13.98 7.72 -16.03
C ASN A 38 -12.50 7.70 -15.64
N LEU A 39 -11.74 6.73 -16.16
CA LEU A 39 -10.29 6.66 -15.96
C LEU A 39 -9.59 7.91 -16.50
N CYS A 40 -9.87 8.33 -17.73
CA CYS A 40 -9.28 9.54 -18.31
C CYS A 40 -9.61 10.78 -17.48
N THR A 41 -10.85 10.89 -17.01
CA THR A 41 -11.30 12.02 -16.20
C THR A 41 -10.55 12.10 -14.87
N VAL A 42 -10.51 11.00 -14.11
CA VAL A 42 -9.87 10.99 -12.78
C VAL A 42 -8.35 11.07 -12.89
N LEU A 43 -7.75 10.45 -13.90
CA LEU A 43 -6.30 10.51 -14.16
C LEU A 43 -5.87 11.80 -14.88
N LYS A 44 -6.81 12.70 -15.20
CA LYS A 44 -6.59 13.96 -15.93
C LYS A 44 -5.86 13.75 -17.27
N VAL A 45 -6.14 12.63 -17.94
CA VAL A 45 -5.60 12.30 -19.26
C VAL A 45 -6.57 12.82 -20.34
N PRO A 46 -6.07 13.45 -21.42
CA PRO A 46 -6.92 13.85 -22.54
C PRO A 46 -7.66 12.64 -23.12
N HIS A 47 -8.98 12.68 -23.05
CA HIS A 47 -9.83 11.63 -23.58
C HIS A 47 -9.96 11.81 -25.10
N ASP A 48 -9.50 10.81 -25.86
CA ASP A 48 -9.74 10.73 -27.29
C ASP A 48 -10.90 9.73 -27.54
N PRO A 49 -12.12 10.23 -27.78
CA PRO A 49 -13.28 9.36 -27.98
C PRO A 49 -13.19 8.51 -29.25
N VAL A 50 -12.40 8.94 -30.25
CA VAL A 50 -12.23 8.25 -31.53
C VAL A 50 -11.22 7.11 -31.41
N ALA A 51 -10.18 7.28 -30.59
CA ALA A 51 -9.12 6.29 -30.40
C ALA A 51 -9.64 4.91 -29.93
N LEU A 52 -10.62 4.87 -29.02
CA LEU A 52 -11.21 3.60 -28.58
C LEU A 52 -12.06 2.95 -29.68
N GLU A 53 -12.79 3.75 -30.46
CA GLU A 53 -13.60 3.24 -31.56
C GLU A 53 -12.74 2.73 -32.71
N GLU A 54 -11.65 3.42 -33.03
CA GLU A 54 -10.65 2.95 -34.00
C GLU A 54 -9.92 1.70 -33.53
N HIS A 55 -9.57 1.62 -32.23
CA HIS A 55 -8.84 0.47 -31.69
C HIS A 55 -9.67 -0.82 -31.70
N PHE A 56 -11.00 -0.72 -31.59
CA PHE A 56 -11.92 -1.86 -31.66
C PHE A 56 -12.80 -1.86 -32.90
N ARG A 57 -12.38 -1.17 -33.97
CA ARG A 57 -13.15 -0.96 -35.21
C ARG A 57 -13.41 -2.25 -35.97
N ASP A 58 -12.47 -3.20 -35.94
CA ASP A 58 -12.57 -4.47 -36.66
C ASP A 58 -13.25 -5.58 -35.84
N ASP A 59 -13.65 -5.28 -34.60
CA ASP A 59 -14.09 -6.26 -33.60
C ASP A 59 -15.59 -6.14 -33.29
N ASP A 60 -16.42 -5.89 -34.31
CA ASP A 60 -17.82 -5.44 -34.20
C ASP A 60 -18.82 -6.46 -33.60
N GLU A 61 -18.38 -7.66 -33.25
CA GLU A 61 -19.25 -8.82 -32.98
C GLU A 61 -19.22 -9.33 -31.52
N GLY A 62 -18.62 -8.63 -30.53
CA GLY A 62 -18.66 -9.18 -29.18
C GLY A 62 -18.02 -8.42 -28.01
N PRO A 63 -18.16 -8.99 -26.79
CA PRO A 63 -17.52 -8.47 -25.59
C PRO A 63 -15.99 -8.62 -25.68
N VAL A 64 -15.28 -7.61 -25.20
CA VAL A 64 -13.82 -7.46 -25.32
C VAL A 64 -13.13 -8.16 -24.16
N SER A 65 -12.15 -9.00 -24.46
CA SER A 65 -11.37 -9.71 -23.45
C SER A 65 -10.37 -8.79 -22.73
N ASN A 66 -9.89 -9.22 -21.57
CA ASN A 66 -8.75 -8.58 -20.90
C ASN A 66 -7.55 -8.39 -21.86
N GLN A 67 -7.24 -9.39 -22.69
CA GLN A 67 -6.12 -9.32 -23.63
C GLN A 67 -6.33 -8.27 -24.73
N GLY A 68 -7.58 -7.99 -25.12
CA GLY A 68 -7.92 -6.94 -26.08
C GLY A 68 -7.94 -5.53 -25.46
N TYR A 69 -8.36 -5.40 -24.20
CA TYR A 69 -8.44 -4.09 -23.53
C TYR A 69 -7.07 -3.58 -23.03
N MET A 70 -6.18 -4.48 -22.60
CA MET A 70 -4.88 -4.10 -22.03
C MET A 70 -3.99 -3.27 -22.98
N PRO A 71 -3.86 -3.59 -24.29
CA PRO A 71 -3.09 -2.76 -25.22
C PRO A 71 -3.64 -1.33 -25.32
N TYR A 72 -4.97 -1.18 -25.41
CA TYR A 72 -5.62 0.12 -25.40
C TYR A 72 -5.31 0.89 -24.11
N LEU A 73 -5.57 0.26 -22.96
CA LEU A 73 -5.38 0.87 -21.65
C LEU A 73 -3.94 1.35 -21.46
N ASN A 74 -2.96 0.52 -21.83
CA ASN A 74 -1.55 0.86 -21.72
C ASN A 74 -1.17 2.06 -22.60
N LYS A 75 -1.50 2.00 -23.90
CA LYS A 75 -1.07 2.98 -24.89
C LYS A 75 -1.79 4.33 -24.76
N PHE A 76 -3.10 4.31 -24.50
CA PHE A 76 -3.92 5.52 -24.58
C PHE A 76 -4.18 6.17 -23.23
N ILE A 77 -4.10 5.42 -22.13
CA ILE A 77 -4.34 5.92 -20.78
C ILE A 77 -3.03 5.90 -19.98
N LEU A 78 -2.51 4.72 -19.63
CA LEU A 78 -1.42 4.58 -18.66
C LEU A 78 -0.10 5.24 -19.11
N GLU A 79 0.22 5.25 -20.40
CA GLU A 79 1.39 5.96 -20.94
C GLU A 79 1.28 7.49 -20.84
N LYS A 80 0.08 8.04 -20.78
CA LYS A 80 -0.18 9.49 -20.75
C LYS A 80 -0.38 10.02 -19.33
N VAL A 81 -0.44 9.15 -18.32
CA VAL A 81 -0.64 9.55 -16.92
C VAL A 81 0.57 10.32 -16.40
N GLN A 82 0.30 11.45 -15.74
CA GLN A 82 1.27 12.23 -14.96
C GLN A 82 0.92 12.12 -13.47
N ASP A 83 1.86 12.40 -12.55
CA ASP A 83 1.62 12.32 -11.10
C ASP A 83 0.86 13.54 -10.54
N ASN A 84 -0.17 14.01 -11.24
CA ASN A 84 -0.93 15.24 -10.93
C ASN A 84 -2.42 15.00 -10.64
N PHE A 85 -2.80 13.75 -10.35
CA PHE A 85 -4.16 13.33 -10.01
C PHE A 85 -4.27 12.90 -8.54
N ASP A 86 -5.50 12.82 -8.04
CA ASP A 86 -5.78 12.32 -6.70
C ASP A 86 -5.87 10.78 -6.72
N LYS A 87 -4.86 10.13 -6.15
CA LYS A 87 -4.80 8.66 -6.07
C LYS A 87 -5.95 8.06 -5.26
N ILE A 88 -6.48 8.77 -4.28
CA ILE A 88 -7.60 8.29 -3.45
C ILE A 88 -8.91 8.38 -4.23
N GLU A 89 -9.12 9.48 -4.97
CA GLU A 89 -10.29 9.60 -5.85
C GLU A 89 -10.29 8.53 -6.94
N PHE A 90 -9.13 8.25 -7.54
CA PHE A 90 -8.94 7.15 -8.48
C PHE A 90 -9.31 5.80 -7.88
N ASN A 91 -8.73 5.46 -6.72
CA ASN A 91 -9.04 4.21 -6.05
C ASN A 91 -10.51 4.11 -5.66
N ARG A 92 -11.14 5.23 -5.24
CA ARG A 92 -12.56 5.27 -4.89
C ARG A 92 -13.44 5.00 -6.10
N MET A 93 -13.12 5.56 -7.27
CA MET A 93 -13.82 5.26 -8.52
C MET A 93 -13.77 3.75 -8.82
N CYS A 94 -12.59 3.12 -8.78
CA CYS A 94 -12.45 1.68 -8.97
C CYS A 94 -13.22 0.87 -7.92
N TRP A 95 -13.13 1.25 -6.65
CA TRP A 95 -13.84 0.60 -5.54
C TRP A 95 -15.36 0.58 -5.74
N THR A 96 -15.95 1.71 -6.15
CA THR A 96 -17.41 1.81 -6.33
C THR A 96 -17.96 0.85 -7.40
N LEU A 97 -17.12 0.44 -8.35
CA LEU A 97 -17.49 -0.53 -9.39
C LEU A 97 -17.49 -1.97 -8.86
N CYS A 98 -16.59 -2.30 -7.92
CA CYS A 98 -16.42 -3.67 -7.43
C CYS A 98 -17.11 -3.97 -6.09
N VAL A 99 -17.25 -3.00 -5.17
CA VAL A 99 -17.73 -3.26 -3.80
C VAL A 99 -19.13 -3.88 -3.76
N LYS A 100 -20.07 -3.36 -4.58
CA LYS A 100 -21.49 -3.78 -4.53
C LYS A 100 -21.71 -5.24 -4.90
N LYS A 101 -20.79 -5.83 -5.65
CA LYS A 101 -20.90 -7.21 -6.16
C LYS A 101 -20.23 -8.22 -5.24
N ASN A 102 -19.23 -7.79 -4.47
CA ASN A 102 -18.30 -8.69 -3.81
C ASN A 102 -18.33 -8.59 -2.29
N LEU A 103 -18.76 -7.46 -1.71
CA LEU A 103 -18.92 -7.36 -0.26
C LEU A 103 -20.18 -8.14 0.15
N THR A 104 -19.97 -9.26 0.84
CA THR A 104 -21.03 -10.12 1.39
C THR A 104 -21.95 -9.32 2.32
N LYS A 105 -23.25 -9.61 2.32
CA LYS A 105 -24.27 -8.93 3.18
C LYS A 105 -24.12 -9.26 4.68
N SER A 106 -23.10 -9.99 5.07
CA SER A 106 -22.84 -10.39 6.45
C SER A 106 -22.42 -9.18 7.28
N PRO A 107 -22.91 -9.03 8.52
CA PRO A 107 -22.54 -7.90 9.37
C PRO A 107 -21.07 -8.01 9.79
N LEU A 108 -20.20 -7.21 9.16
CA LEU A 108 -18.80 -7.06 9.55
C LEU A 108 -18.64 -6.07 10.70
N LEU A 109 -17.58 -6.24 11.50
CA LEU A 109 -17.17 -5.31 12.55
C LEU A 109 -16.76 -3.96 11.97
N ILE A 110 -16.14 -3.95 10.79
CA ILE A 110 -15.63 -2.76 10.12
C ILE A 110 -16.70 -2.08 9.24
N THR A 111 -16.53 -0.78 8.98
CA THR A 111 -17.44 -0.02 8.09
C THR A 111 -17.08 -0.20 6.61
N GLU A 112 -17.94 0.27 5.70
CA GLU A 112 -17.60 0.28 4.26
C GLU A 112 -16.37 1.15 3.95
N GLU A 113 -16.20 2.26 4.68
CA GLU A 113 -15.02 3.14 4.52
C GLU A 113 -13.74 2.47 5.04
N ASP A 114 -13.83 1.68 6.12
CA ASP A 114 -12.71 0.85 6.58
C ASP A 114 -12.39 -0.25 5.57
N ALA A 115 -13.40 -0.91 5.00
CA ALA A 115 -13.22 -1.91 3.95
C ALA A 115 -12.55 -1.33 2.70
N PHE A 116 -12.92 -0.10 2.30
CA PHE A 116 -12.23 0.62 1.24
C PHE A 116 -10.74 0.84 1.56
N LYS A 117 -10.41 1.28 2.78
CA LYS A 117 -9.00 1.46 3.19
C LYS A 117 -8.23 0.14 3.15
N VAL A 118 -8.82 -0.95 3.66
CA VAL A 118 -8.25 -2.29 3.59
C VAL A 118 -8.03 -2.73 2.14
N TRP A 119 -8.98 -2.45 1.24
CA TRP A 119 -8.85 -2.75 -0.18
C TRP A 119 -7.68 -2.01 -0.85
N VAL A 120 -7.47 -0.73 -0.52
CA VAL A 120 -6.32 0.02 -1.03
C VAL A 120 -5.00 -0.50 -0.44
N ILE A 121 -4.98 -0.83 0.86
CA ILE A 121 -3.82 -1.48 1.51
C ILE A 121 -3.50 -2.82 0.84
N PHE A 122 -4.52 -3.61 0.51
CA PHE A 122 -4.35 -4.85 -0.25
C PHE A 122 -3.68 -4.58 -1.60
N ASN A 123 -4.15 -3.60 -2.37
CA ASN A 123 -3.53 -3.28 -3.66
C ASN A 123 -2.06 -2.86 -3.50
N PHE A 124 -1.73 -2.16 -2.42
CA PHE A 124 -0.36 -1.83 -2.09
C PHE A 124 0.45 -3.09 -1.76
N LEU A 125 -0.04 -3.99 -0.91
CA LEU A 125 0.72 -5.15 -0.43
C LEU A 125 0.71 -6.37 -1.36
N SER A 126 -0.26 -6.48 -2.26
CA SER A 126 -0.45 -7.64 -3.13
C SER A 126 0.70 -7.83 -4.13
N GLU A 127 0.74 -9.04 -4.70
CA GLU A 127 1.62 -9.35 -5.82
C GLU A 127 1.19 -8.63 -7.11
N ASP A 128 2.10 -8.55 -8.09
CA ASP A 128 1.88 -7.77 -9.31
C ASP A 128 1.34 -8.62 -10.47
N LYS A 129 0.86 -9.83 -10.17
CA LYS A 129 0.30 -10.78 -11.13
C LYS A 129 -1.19 -10.97 -10.86
N TYR A 130 -1.99 -10.97 -11.93
CA TYR A 130 -3.41 -11.29 -11.85
C TYR A 130 -3.63 -12.82 -11.91
N PRO A 131 -4.58 -13.39 -11.14
CA PRO A 131 -5.44 -12.74 -10.14
C PRO A 131 -4.64 -12.22 -8.95
N LEU A 132 -5.04 -11.06 -8.43
CA LEU A 132 -4.34 -10.42 -7.32
C LEU A 132 -4.53 -11.22 -6.03
N ILE A 133 -3.41 -11.54 -5.40
CA ILE A 133 -3.36 -12.18 -4.10
C ILE A 133 -2.41 -11.42 -3.16
N ILE A 134 -2.70 -11.49 -1.86
CA ILE A 134 -1.78 -11.12 -0.79
C ILE A 134 -1.23 -12.40 -0.16
N VAL A 135 0.09 -12.51 -0.14
CA VAL A 135 0.80 -13.69 0.38
C VAL A 135 0.77 -13.72 1.92
N PRO A 136 0.88 -14.90 2.55
CA PRO A 136 0.82 -15.04 4.01
C PRO A 136 1.76 -14.10 4.79
N GLU A 137 2.96 -13.85 4.30
CA GLU A 137 3.94 -12.97 4.97
C GLU A 137 3.50 -11.49 4.99
N GLU A 138 2.82 -11.03 3.93
CA GLU A 138 2.29 -9.66 3.88
C GLU A 138 0.99 -9.54 4.68
N ILE A 139 0.21 -10.62 4.80
CA ILE A 139 -0.92 -10.69 5.74
C ILE A 139 -0.39 -10.59 7.18
N GLU A 140 0.63 -11.36 7.53
CA GLU A 140 1.26 -11.31 8.85
C GLU A 140 1.76 -9.90 9.17
N TYR A 141 2.47 -9.28 8.23
CA TYR A 141 2.93 -7.90 8.36
C TYR A 141 1.78 -6.92 8.60
N LEU A 142 0.69 -7.01 7.83
CA LEU A 142 -0.47 -6.15 7.97
C LEU A 142 -1.15 -6.33 9.33
N LEU A 143 -1.38 -7.58 9.74
CA LEU A 143 -2.02 -7.88 11.02
C LEU A 143 -1.15 -7.41 12.19
N LYS A 144 0.18 -7.59 12.13
CA LYS A 144 1.13 -7.05 13.12
C LYS A 144 0.97 -5.55 13.27
N LYS A 145 0.98 -4.82 12.16
CA LYS A 145 0.78 -3.37 12.12
C LYS A 145 -0.57 -2.93 12.70
N LEU A 146 -1.65 -3.65 12.38
CA LEU A 146 -2.97 -3.36 12.94
C LEU A 146 -3.01 -3.62 14.46
N THR A 147 -2.43 -4.73 14.94
CA THR A 147 -2.37 -5.06 16.37
C THR A 147 -1.56 -4.03 17.16
N GLU A 148 -0.42 -3.60 16.63
CA GLU A 148 0.42 -2.55 17.24
C GLU A 148 -0.33 -1.21 17.32
N ALA A 149 -1.05 -0.82 16.26
CA ALA A 149 -1.84 0.40 16.23
C ALA A 149 -3.04 0.36 17.21
N MET A 150 -3.56 -0.83 17.54
CA MET A 150 -4.55 -1.00 18.61
C MET A 150 -3.94 -0.98 20.02
N GLY A 151 -2.60 -0.91 20.15
CA GLY A 151 -1.90 -0.99 21.43
C GLY A 151 -1.83 -2.41 22.01
N GLY A 152 -2.13 -3.43 21.20
CA GLY A 152 -2.04 -4.83 21.57
C GLY A 152 -0.64 -5.41 21.41
N GLY A 153 -0.34 -6.49 22.13
CA GLY A 153 0.84 -7.31 21.87
C GLY A 153 0.55 -8.34 20.79
N TRP A 154 1.47 -8.50 19.83
CA TRP A 154 1.34 -9.53 18.79
C TRP A 154 1.36 -10.94 19.40
N GLN A 155 0.35 -11.75 19.06
CA GLN A 155 0.24 -13.15 19.51
C GLN A 155 0.49 -14.10 18.34
N GLN A 156 1.73 -14.61 18.22
CA GLN A 156 2.14 -15.48 17.11
C GLN A 156 1.25 -16.72 16.96
N GLU A 157 0.83 -17.34 18.08
CA GLU A 157 0.02 -18.57 18.07
C GLU A 157 -1.33 -18.42 17.35
N GLN A 158 -1.96 -17.25 17.46
CA GLN A 158 -3.22 -16.99 16.74
C GLN A 158 -2.98 -16.93 15.23
N PHE A 159 -1.86 -16.33 14.81
CA PHE A 159 -1.48 -16.26 13.40
C PHE A 159 -1.13 -17.62 12.80
N GLU A 160 -0.40 -18.47 13.55
CA GLU A 160 -0.13 -19.84 13.10
C GLU A 160 -1.43 -20.63 12.89
N HIS A 161 -2.46 -20.41 13.71
CA HIS A 161 -3.76 -21.04 13.51
C HIS A 161 -4.47 -20.56 12.23
N TYR A 162 -4.34 -19.27 11.86
CA TYR A 162 -4.81 -18.81 10.54
C TYR A 162 -3.99 -19.43 9.42
N LYS A 163 -2.67 -19.54 9.59
CA LYS A 163 -1.74 -20.14 8.63
C LYS A 163 -2.09 -21.60 8.33
N ILE A 164 -2.37 -22.38 9.37
CA ILE A 164 -2.80 -23.78 9.27
C ILE A 164 -4.16 -23.92 8.57
N ASN A 165 -5.08 -22.98 8.80
CA ASN A 165 -6.40 -22.97 8.16
C ASN A 165 -6.38 -22.54 6.68
N PHE A 166 -5.26 -22.02 6.14
CA PHE A 166 -5.16 -21.67 4.72
C PHE A 166 -5.04 -22.88 3.79
N ASP A 167 -4.75 -24.07 4.33
CA ASP A 167 -4.56 -25.35 3.64
C ASP A 167 -3.41 -25.33 2.60
N ASP A 168 -2.76 -26.47 2.37
CA ASP A 168 -1.50 -26.66 1.61
C ASP A 168 -1.58 -26.32 0.09
N SER A 169 -2.62 -25.59 -0.36
CA SER A 169 -2.90 -25.35 -1.80
C SER A 169 -3.14 -23.89 -2.20
N LYS A 170 -3.24 -22.93 -1.27
CA LYS A 170 -3.47 -21.52 -1.61
C LYS A 170 -2.22 -20.66 -1.39
N ASP A 171 -1.70 -20.11 -2.49
CA ASP A 171 -0.55 -19.18 -2.49
C ASP A 171 -0.83 -17.81 -1.79
N GLY A 172 -2.07 -17.54 -1.37
CA GLY A 172 -2.46 -16.31 -0.71
C GLY A 172 -3.97 -16.07 -0.65
N LEU A 173 -4.36 -14.90 -0.18
CA LEU A 173 -5.76 -14.45 -0.10
C LEU A 173 -6.12 -13.43 -1.17
N SER A 174 -7.37 -13.46 -1.63
CA SER A 174 -7.97 -12.36 -2.37
C SER A 174 -8.30 -11.18 -1.44
N VAL A 175 -8.58 -10.01 -2.03
CA VAL A 175 -8.95 -8.82 -1.25
C VAL A 175 -10.23 -9.01 -0.43
N TRP A 176 -11.17 -9.81 -0.93
CA TRP A 176 -12.46 -10.04 -0.26
C TRP A 176 -12.29 -10.96 0.95
N GLU A 177 -11.50 -12.02 0.80
CA GLU A 177 -11.13 -12.89 1.93
C GLU A 177 -10.35 -12.11 3.00
N LEU A 178 -9.46 -11.18 2.60
CA LEU A 178 -8.75 -10.31 3.56
C LEU A 178 -9.71 -9.37 4.31
N ILE A 179 -10.65 -8.74 3.59
CA ILE A 179 -11.67 -7.87 4.19
C ILE A 179 -12.55 -8.66 5.17
N GLU A 180 -12.93 -9.89 4.83
CA GLU A 180 -13.69 -10.77 5.74
C GLU A 180 -12.84 -11.19 6.93
N LEU A 181 -11.57 -11.55 6.75
CA LEU A 181 -10.66 -11.90 7.85
C LEU A 181 -10.53 -10.77 8.88
N ILE A 182 -10.39 -9.52 8.41
CA ILE A 182 -10.37 -8.34 9.27
C ILE A 182 -11.78 -8.06 9.82
N GLY A 183 -12.80 -8.10 8.97
CA GLY A 183 -14.16 -7.74 9.33
C GLY A 183 -14.85 -8.71 10.30
N ASN A 184 -14.47 -9.99 10.32
CA ASN A 184 -15.03 -11.00 11.22
C ASN A 184 -14.55 -10.84 12.68
N GLY A 185 -13.59 -9.94 12.92
CA GLY A 185 -13.15 -9.57 14.27
C GLY A 185 -12.41 -10.68 15.02
N GLN A 186 -12.05 -11.78 14.36
CA GLN A 186 -11.31 -12.88 14.99
C GLN A 186 -9.90 -12.44 15.42
N PHE A 187 -9.23 -11.61 14.60
CA PHE A 187 -7.90 -11.06 14.91
C PHE A 187 -7.95 -9.95 15.98
N SER A 188 -9.10 -9.30 16.14
CA SER A 188 -9.32 -8.17 17.04
C SER A 188 -10.19 -8.55 18.24
N LYS A 189 -10.12 -9.81 18.68
CA LYS A 189 -10.98 -10.32 19.75
C LYS A 189 -10.81 -9.48 21.02
N GLY A 190 -11.91 -8.89 21.49
CA GLY A 190 -11.93 -8.02 22.67
C GLY A 190 -11.69 -6.53 22.37
N MET A 191 -11.43 -6.16 21.11
CA MET A 191 -11.38 -4.76 20.67
C MET A 191 -12.76 -4.32 20.18
N ASP A 192 -13.12 -3.07 20.46
CA ASP A 192 -14.34 -2.46 19.94
C ASP A 192 -14.16 -1.95 18.49
N ARG A 193 -15.28 -1.62 17.84
CA ARG A 193 -15.31 -1.17 16.43
C ARG A 193 -14.48 0.09 16.18
N GLN A 194 -14.47 1.03 17.13
CA GLN A 194 -13.77 2.30 16.98
C GLN A 194 -12.26 2.08 17.04
N THR A 195 -11.78 1.25 17.97
CA THR A 195 -10.36 0.89 18.08
C THR A 195 -9.85 0.24 16.79
N VAL A 196 -10.61 -0.68 16.20
CA VAL A 196 -10.24 -1.32 14.92
C VAL A 196 -10.22 -0.30 13.77
N SER A 197 -11.23 0.57 13.67
CA SER A 197 -11.27 1.62 12.63
C SER A 197 -10.10 2.61 12.76
N MET A 198 -9.72 2.99 13.99
CA MET A 198 -8.56 3.84 14.25
C MET A 198 -7.26 3.17 13.80
N ALA A 199 -7.08 1.88 14.09
CA ALA A 199 -5.91 1.13 13.66
C ALA A 199 -5.82 1.01 12.12
N ILE A 200 -6.94 0.71 11.44
CA ILE A 200 -7.00 0.69 9.98
C ILE A 200 -6.63 2.06 9.41
N ASN A 201 -7.14 3.14 10.02
CA ASN A 201 -6.84 4.50 9.60
C ASN A 201 -5.35 4.85 9.79
N GLU A 202 -4.74 4.44 10.89
CA GLU A 202 -3.31 4.66 11.15
C GLU A 202 -2.43 3.94 10.12
N VAL A 203 -2.69 2.65 9.89
CA VAL A 203 -1.97 1.85 8.89
C VAL A 203 -2.18 2.40 7.48
N PHE A 204 -3.41 2.83 7.15
CA PHE A 204 -3.71 3.46 5.86
C PHE A 204 -2.93 4.77 5.68
N ASN A 205 -2.89 5.62 6.71
CA ASN A 205 -2.14 6.87 6.67
C ASN A 205 -0.64 6.62 6.46
N GLU A 206 -0.07 5.62 7.14
CA GLU A 206 1.34 5.25 6.99
C GLU A 206 1.64 4.70 5.59
N LEU A 207 0.94 3.63 5.18
CA LEU A 207 1.29 2.86 3.98
C LEU A 207 0.85 3.51 2.67
N ILE A 208 -0.25 4.25 2.69
CA ILE A 208 -0.88 4.80 1.47
C ILE A 208 -0.68 6.30 1.36
N LEU A 209 -0.86 7.04 2.46
CA LEU A 209 -0.75 8.51 2.45
C LEU A 209 0.65 9.04 2.78
N ASP A 210 1.62 8.14 2.98
CA ASP A 210 3.01 8.43 3.35
C ASP A 210 3.12 9.29 4.63
N VAL A 211 2.21 9.14 5.59
CA VAL A 211 2.28 9.84 6.87
C VAL A 211 3.30 9.14 7.77
N LEU A 212 4.43 9.80 8.01
CA LEU A 212 5.54 9.25 8.80
C LEU A 212 5.38 9.49 10.31
N LYS A 213 4.73 10.59 10.68
CA LYS A 213 4.35 10.90 12.07
C LYS A 213 3.25 11.95 12.08
N GLN A 214 2.34 11.86 13.04
CA GLN A 214 1.30 12.87 13.26
C GLN A 214 1.00 13.07 14.74
N GLY A 215 0.42 14.21 15.10
CA GLY A 215 0.13 14.54 16.49
C GLY A 215 0.01 16.03 16.79
N TYR A 216 -0.63 16.36 17.91
CA TYR A 216 -0.71 17.72 18.43
C TYR A 216 0.64 18.20 18.98
N MET A 217 1.05 19.40 18.58
CA MET A 217 2.18 20.14 19.13
C MET A 217 1.88 21.64 19.21
N MET A 218 2.59 22.35 20.07
CA MET A 218 2.50 23.80 20.17
C MET A 218 3.47 24.45 19.19
N LYS A 219 2.96 25.32 18.33
CA LYS A 219 3.76 26.08 17.36
C LYS A 219 3.88 27.53 17.78
N LYS A 220 5.08 28.11 17.72
CA LYS A 220 5.27 29.56 17.88
C LYS A 220 4.89 30.31 16.60
N GLY A 221 4.10 31.37 16.74
CA GLY A 221 3.77 32.27 15.66
C GLY A 221 5.00 33.07 15.20
N HIS A 222 5.13 33.24 13.88
CA HIS A 222 6.30 33.93 13.30
C HIS A 222 6.24 35.45 13.55
N ARG A 223 5.08 36.07 13.28
CA ARG A 223 4.82 37.51 13.51
C ARG A 223 4.47 37.81 14.97
N ARG A 224 3.34 37.26 15.44
CA ARG A 224 2.92 37.34 16.85
C ARG A 224 3.49 36.13 17.55
N LYS A 225 4.46 36.30 18.45
CA LYS A 225 5.24 35.23 19.11
C LYS A 225 4.41 34.37 20.10
N ASN A 226 3.11 34.25 19.88
CA ASN A 226 2.19 33.44 20.66
C ASN A 226 2.35 31.97 20.30
N TRP A 227 2.02 31.10 21.25
CA TRP A 227 2.02 29.64 21.06
C TRP A 227 0.60 29.15 20.80
N THR A 228 0.42 28.39 19.74
CA THR A 228 -0.88 27.80 19.38
C THR A 228 -0.73 26.31 19.15
N GLU A 229 -1.65 25.53 19.71
CA GLU A 229 -1.74 24.10 19.41
C GLU A 229 -2.16 23.88 17.96
N ARG A 230 -1.50 22.94 17.29
CA ARG A 230 -1.78 22.55 15.91
C ARG A 230 -1.59 21.05 15.77
N TRP A 231 -2.38 20.44 14.90
CA TRP A 231 -2.15 19.05 14.47
C TRP A 231 -1.09 19.05 13.37
N PHE A 232 0.02 18.37 13.60
CA PHE A 232 1.11 18.24 12.62
C PHE A 232 1.05 16.90 11.91
N VAL A 233 1.38 16.89 10.62
CA VAL A 233 1.49 15.69 9.78
C VAL A 233 2.82 15.76 9.03
N LEU A 234 3.76 14.90 9.40
CA LEU A 234 5.04 14.74 8.71
C LEU A 234 4.88 13.76 7.55
N LYS A 235 5.25 14.21 6.35
CA LYS A 235 5.34 13.45 5.10
C LYS A 235 6.78 13.51 4.56
N PRO A 236 7.14 12.74 3.52
CA PRO A 236 8.53 12.56 3.09
C PRO A 236 9.28 13.85 2.75
N ASN A 237 8.60 14.88 2.25
CA ASN A 237 9.19 16.15 1.83
C ASN A 237 8.54 17.39 2.47
N VAL A 238 7.60 17.21 3.39
CA VAL A 238 6.81 18.33 3.92
C VAL A 238 6.19 17.99 5.26
N ILE A 239 6.09 18.98 6.13
CA ILE A 239 5.29 18.92 7.34
C ILE A 239 4.10 19.85 7.17
N TYR A 240 2.89 19.29 7.14
CA TYR A 240 1.66 20.06 7.20
C TYR A 240 1.25 20.33 8.63
N TYR A 241 0.59 21.46 8.87
CA TYR A 241 -0.05 21.71 10.16
C TYR A 241 -1.44 22.32 10.00
N TYR A 242 -2.36 21.80 10.80
CA TYR A 242 -3.80 22.06 10.76
C TYR A 242 -4.30 22.59 12.10
N VAL A 243 -5.52 23.10 12.13
CA VAL A 243 -6.19 23.45 13.39
C VAL A 243 -6.40 22.22 14.27
N SER A 244 -6.84 21.12 13.66
CA SER A 244 -7.28 19.88 14.32
C SER A 244 -6.89 18.67 13.47
N GLU A 245 -7.06 17.49 14.05
CA GLU A 245 -6.81 16.19 13.42
C GLU A 245 -7.78 15.82 12.29
N ASP A 246 -8.85 16.60 12.06
CA ASP A 246 -9.81 16.39 10.96
C ASP A 246 -9.24 16.76 9.56
N LEU A 247 -8.06 17.39 9.52
CA LEU A 247 -7.34 17.82 8.33
C LEU A 247 -8.10 18.80 7.42
N LYS A 248 -9.18 19.44 7.91
CA LYS A 248 -10.03 20.34 7.10
C LYS A 248 -9.45 21.74 6.94
N ASP A 249 -8.84 22.28 8.01
CA ASP A 249 -8.31 23.64 8.03
C ASP A 249 -6.77 23.65 8.08
N LYS A 250 -6.15 23.56 6.89
CA LYS A 250 -4.69 23.64 6.73
C LYS A 250 -4.21 25.07 7.01
N LYS A 251 -3.31 25.23 7.97
CA LYS A 251 -2.72 26.54 8.34
C LYS A 251 -1.36 26.81 7.71
N GLY A 252 -0.70 25.79 7.16
CA GLY A 252 0.50 25.97 6.37
C GLY A 252 1.30 24.69 6.24
N ASP A 253 2.50 24.85 5.70
CA ASP A 253 3.46 23.79 5.45
C ASP A 253 4.88 24.24 5.78
N ILE A 254 5.72 23.25 6.08
CA ILE A 254 7.16 23.36 6.23
C ILE A 254 7.75 22.42 5.18
N LEU A 255 8.20 22.97 4.05
CA LEU A 255 8.90 22.20 3.04
C LEU A 255 10.24 21.73 3.63
N LEU A 256 10.50 20.43 3.50
CA LEU A 256 11.74 19.81 3.93
C LEU A 256 12.59 19.55 2.68
N ASP A 257 13.84 19.98 2.75
CA ASP A 257 14.87 19.71 1.76
C ASP A 257 16.13 19.14 2.44
N GLU A 258 17.14 18.83 1.66
CA GLU A 258 18.42 18.32 2.14
C GLU A 258 19.20 19.32 3.03
N ASN A 259 18.86 20.60 2.98
CA ASN A 259 19.52 21.65 3.75
C ASN A 259 18.82 21.94 5.08
N CYS A 260 17.60 21.41 5.27
CA CYS A 260 16.89 21.52 6.53
C CYS A 260 17.66 20.83 7.68
N CYS A 261 17.47 21.32 8.90
CA CYS A 261 17.88 20.62 10.12
C CYS A 261 16.85 20.78 11.24
N VAL A 262 16.85 19.83 12.16
CA VAL A 262 16.04 19.86 13.38
C VAL A 262 16.97 19.83 14.59
N GLU A 263 16.78 20.75 15.52
CA GLU A 263 17.69 20.94 16.66
C GLU A 263 16.89 21.05 17.97
N PRO A 264 17.33 20.37 19.04
CA PRO A 264 16.72 20.55 20.35
C PRO A 264 17.02 21.95 20.89
N LEU A 265 16.02 22.58 21.50
CA LEU A 265 16.18 23.85 22.19
C LEU A 265 16.10 23.65 23.72
N PRO A 266 16.80 24.50 24.51
CA PRO A 266 16.60 24.59 25.94
C PRO A 266 15.21 25.16 26.25
N ASP A 267 14.71 24.84 27.45
CA ASP A 267 13.45 25.40 27.95
C ASP A 267 13.58 26.93 28.12
N LYS A 268 12.61 27.68 27.59
CA LYS A 268 12.60 29.17 27.64
C LYS A 268 11.17 29.69 27.70
N ASP A 269 10.99 30.89 28.24
CA ASP A 269 9.68 31.59 28.30
C ASP A 269 8.55 30.73 28.91
N GLY A 270 8.87 29.88 29.90
CA GLY A 270 7.92 28.94 30.52
C GLY A 270 7.49 27.77 29.63
N LYS A 271 8.07 27.61 28.43
CA LYS A 271 7.84 26.47 27.53
C LYS A 271 8.92 25.43 27.68
N LYS A 272 8.50 24.17 27.69
CA LYS A 272 9.35 22.99 27.83
C LYS A 272 9.32 22.15 26.56
N CYS A 273 10.25 21.21 26.47
CA CYS A 273 10.27 20.22 25.38
C CYS A 273 10.35 20.90 24.00
N LEU A 274 11.16 21.96 23.93
CA LEU A 274 11.32 22.78 22.74
C LEU A 274 12.29 22.16 21.74
N PHE A 275 12.01 22.39 20.46
CA PHE A 275 12.92 22.15 19.35
C PHE A 275 12.63 23.15 18.22
N LEU A 276 13.58 23.31 17.31
CA LEU A 276 13.39 24.13 16.12
C LEU A 276 13.61 23.32 14.87
N ILE A 277 12.87 23.67 13.81
CA ILE A 277 13.13 23.22 12.45
C ILE A 277 13.65 24.43 11.68
N LYS A 278 14.88 24.32 11.16
CA LYS A 278 15.51 25.34 10.34
C LYS A 278 15.42 24.90 8.88
N CYS A 279 14.77 25.72 8.09
CA CYS A 279 14.74 25.65 6.63
C CYS A 279 15.60 26.79 6.06
N PHE A 280 15.75 26.86 4.74
CA PHE A 280 16.60 27.84 4.07
C PHE A 280 16.33 29.30 4.51
N ASP A 281 15.07 29.74 4.49
CA ASP A 281 14.67 31.13 4.79
C ASP A 281 13.87 31.28 6.10
N LYS A 282 13.49 30.17 6.74
CA LYS A 282 12.51 30.14 7.84
C LYS A 282 12.93 29.23 8.96
N THR A 283 12.60 29.64 10.18
CA THR A 283 12.74 28.83 11.39
C THR A 283 11.39 28.66 12.07
N PHE A 284 11.14 27.45 12.55
CA PHE A 284 9.90 27.06 13.20
C PHE A 284 10.22 26.55 14.61
N GLU A 285 9.88 27.33 15.63
CA GLU A 285 9.94 26.88 17.02
C GLU A 285 8.68 26.08 17.37
N ILE A 286 8.90 24.87 17.88
CA ILE A 286 7.85 23.89 18.22
C ILE A 286 8.10 23.39 19.65
N SER A 287 7.03 23.10 20.38
CA SER A 287 7.04 22.49 21.72
C SER A 287 6.15 21.25 21.70
N ALA A 288 6.71 20.12 22.12
CA ALA A 288 5.98 18.87 22.31
C ALA A 288 5.39 18.76 23.74
N SER A 289 4.44 17.85 23.97
CA SER A 289 3.81 17.66 25.29
C SER A 289 4.77 17.16 26.36
N ASP A 290 5.76 16.37 25.97
CA ASP A 290 6.69 15.70 26.88
C ASP A 290 8.03 15.38 26.20
N LYS A 291 9.01 14.92 27.00
CA LYS A 291 10.36 14.60 26.52
C LYS A 291 10.37 13.44 25.52
N LYS A 292 9.50 12.45 25.70
CA LYS A 292 9.42 11.28 24.81
C LYS A 292 8.94 11.72 23.42
N LYS A 293 7.81 12.43 23.35
CA LYS A 293 7.29 12.97 22.09
C LYS A 293 8.26 13.94 21.43
N LYS A 294 8.95 14.80 22.19
CA LYS A 294 10.02 15.66 21.65
C LYS A 294 11.07 14.83 20.90
N GLN A 295 11.60 13.79 21.53
CA GLN A 295 12.63 12.96 20.91
C GLN A 295 12.11 12.20 19.69
N GLU A 296 10.91 11.61 19.77
CA GLU A 296 10.30 10.92 18.63
C GLU A 296 10.07 11.85 17.43
N TRP A 297 9.63 13.09 17.66
CA TRP A 297 9.44 14.07 16.59
C TRP A 297 10.76 14.52 15.97
N ILE A 298 11.77 14.84 16.80
CA ILE A 298 13.11 15.19 16.32
C ILE A 298 13.69 14.04 15.48
N GLN A 299 13.60 12.81 15.98
CA GLN A 299 14.10 11.63 15.29
C GLN A 299 13.38 11.41 13.95
N ALA A 300 12.05 11.48 13.93
CA ALA A 300 11.27 11.29 12.71
C ALA A 300 11.61 12.35 11.65
N ILE A 301 11.71 13.63 12.04
CA ILE A 301 12.06 14.73 11.14
C ILE A 301 13.51 14.58 10.64
N HIS A 302 14.44 14.27 11.54
CA HIS A 302 15.85 14.03 11.19
C HIS A 302 16.00 12.88 10.18
N SER A 303 15.36 11.73 10.44
CA SER A 303 15.35 10.60 9.53
C SER A 303 14.74 10.95 8.17
N THR A 304 13.67 11.75 8.15
CA THR A 304 13.04 12.22 6.90
C THR A 304 14.00 13.08 6.07
N ILE A 305 14.67 14.05 6.70
CA ILE A 305 15.69 14.88 6.04
C ILE A 305 16.86 14.02 5.54
N HIS A 306 17.26 13.00 6.29
CA HIS A 306 18.31 12.07 5.86
C HIS A 306 17.89 11.25 4.63
N LEU A 307 16.65 10.77 4.57
CA LEU A 307 16.13 10.06 3.40
C LEU A 307 16.09 10.97 2.16
N LEU A 308 15.71 12.25 2.32
CA LEU A 308 15.76 13.24 1.24
C LEU A 308 17.18 13.43 0.69
N LYS A 309 18.19 13.51 1.57
CA LYS A 309 19.61 13.59 1.18
C LYS A 309 20.07 12.40 0.35
N LEU A 310 19.56 11.21 0.67
CA LEU A 310 19.89 9.98 -0.05
C LEU A 310 19.04 9.77 -1.32
N GLY A 311 17.99 10.57 -1.52
CA GLY A 311 16.99 10.32 -2.56
C GLY A 311 16.21 9.01 -2.33
N SER A 312 16.17 8.52 -1.09
CA SER A 312 15.56 7.24 -0.74
C SER A 312 14.04 7.34 -0.66
N PRO A 313 13.30 6.28 -1.05
CA PRO A 313 11.85 6.24 -0.89
C PRO A 313 11.43 6.20 0.60
N PRO A 314 10.14 6.43 0.90
CA PRO A 314 9.61 6.29 2.25
C PRO A 314 9.89 4.90 2.86
N PRO A 315 10.11 4.80 4.20
CA PRO A 315 10.55 3.57 4.84
C PRO A 315 9.65 2.36 4.59
N HIS A 316 8.32 2.55 4.54
CA HIS A 316 7.38 1.45 4.32
C HIS A 316 7.41 0.93 2.87
N LYS A 317 7.69 1.80 1.87
CA LYS A 317 7.88 1.40 0.47
C LYS A 317 9.19 0.63 0.30
N GLU A 318 10.27 1.14 0.91
CA GLU A 318 11.57 0.45 0.93
C GLU A 318 11.47 -0.91 1.64
N ALA A 319 10.80 -0.97 2.78
CA ALA A 319 10.59 -2.21 3.54
C ALA A 319 9.79 -3.23 2.73
N ARG A 320 8.71 -2.81 2.05
CA ARG A 320 7.94 -3.68 1.15
C ARG A 320 8.82 -4.23 0.02
N GLN A 321 9.58 -3.38 -0.65
CA GLN A 321 10.46 -3.81 -1.73
C GLN A 321 11.49 -4.83 -1.25
N ARG A 322 12.15 -4.57 -0.11
CA ARG A 322 13.10 -5.51 0.51
C ARG A 322 12.46 -6.86 0.82
N ARG A 323 11.25 -6.89 1.40
CA ARG A 323 10.54 -8.16 1.66
C ARG A 323 10.28 -8.92 0.37
N LYS A 324 9.86 -8.23 -0.69
CA LYS A 324 9.59 -8.82 -2.00
C LYS A 324 10.86 -9.39 -2.66
N GLU A 325 11.96 -8.65 -2.62
CA GLU A 325 13.26 -9.08 -3.15
C GLU A 325 13.79 -10.29 -2.39
N LEU A 326 13.69 -10.29 -1.07
CA LEU A 326 14.09 -11.42 -0.24
C LEU A 326 13.30 -12.69 -0.58
N ARG A 327 11.98 -12.58 -0.72
CA ARG A 327 11.14 -13.73 -1.13
C ARG A 327 11.53 -14.28 -2.49
N LYS A 328 11.72 -13.41 -3.49
CA LYS A 328 12.17 -13.83 -4.83
C LYS A 328 13.53 -14.54 -4.79
N LYS A 329 14.45 -14.04 -3.96
CA LYS A 329 15.77 -14.66 -3.78
C LYS A 329 15.65 -16.05 -3.17
N LEU A 330 14.86 -16.22 -2.11
CA LEU A 330 14.64 -17.51 -1.45
C LEU A 330 13.99 -18.52 -2.40
N LEU A 331 13.00 -18.10 -3.19
CA LEU A 331 12.36 -18.97 -4.18
C LEU A 331 13.37 -19.43 -5.24
N ALA A 332 14.19 -18.53 -5.77
CA ALA A 332 15.23 -18.88 -6.74
C ALA A 332 16.29 -19.83 -6.15
N GLU A 333 16.69 -19.61 -4.88
CA GLU A 333 17.59 -20.50 -4.16
C GLU A 333 16.97 -21.90 -3.95
N GLN A 334 15.67 -21.99 -3.67
CA GLN A 334 14.95 -23.25 -3.53
C GLN A 334 14.83 -24.01 -4.88
N GLU A 335 14.44 -23.32 -5.95
CA GLU A 335 14.35 -23.90 -7.30
C GLU A 335 15.71 -24.42 -7.79
N GLU A 336 16.79 -23.70 -7.47
CA GLU A 336 18.16 -24.12 -7.74
C GLU A 336 18.51 -25.41 -6.98
N LEU A 337 18.20 -25.46 -5.69
CA LEU A 337 18.45 -26.64 -4.84
C LEU A 337 17.68 -27.86 -5.36
N GLU A 338 16.40 -27.69 -5.70
CA GLU A 338 15.57 -28.75 -6.24
C GLU A 338 16.09 -29.28 -7.58
N ARG A 339 16.61 -28.38 -8.45
CA ARG A 339 17.24 -28.79 -9.70
C ARG A 339 18.51 -29.59 -9.47
N GLN A 340 19.38 -29.13 -8.57
CA GLN A 340 20.61 -29.85 -8.20
C GLN A 340 20.30 -31.21 -7.58
N MET A 341 19.27 -31.31 -6.74
CA MET A 341 18.82 -32.58 -6.16
C MET A 341 18.35 -33.55 -7.24
N LYS A 342 17.56 -33.09 -8.23
CA LYS A 342 17.12 -33.92 -9.36
C LYS A 342 18.29 -34.39 -10.23
N GLU A 343 19.26 -33.54 -10.50
CA GLU A 343 20.47 -33.89 -11.26
C GLU A 343 21.33 -34.94 -10.51
N LEU A 344 21.52 -34.78 -9.20
CA LEU A 344 22.25 -35.74 -8.38
C LEU A 344 21.52 -37.09 -8.28
N GLN A 345 20.19 -37.08 -8.17
CA GLN A 345 19.38 -38.31 -8.19
C GLN A 345 19.56 -39.06 -9.53
N ALA A 346 19.43 -38.36 -10.66
CA ALA A 346 19.61 -38.96 -11.98
C ALA A 346 21.04 -39.51 -12.19
N ALA A 347 22.06 -38.79 -11.72
CA ALA A 347 23.45 -39.25 -11.79
C ALA A 347 23.70 -40.50 -10.94
N ASN A 348 23.11 -40.57 -9.74
CA ASN A 348 23.21 -41.74 -8.87
C ASN A 348 22.49 -42.97 -9.47
N GLU A 349 21.30 -42.78 -10.05
CA GLU A 349 20.54 -43.84 -10.72
C GLU A 349 21.32 -44.42 -11.91
N ASN A 350 21.89 -43.56 -12.77
CA ASN A 350 22.73 -44.00 -13.90
C ASN A 350 23.94 -44.80 -13.43
N LYS A 351 24.64 -44.32 -12.39
CA LYS A 351 25.81 -45.02 -11.84
C LYS A 351 25.43 -46.38 -11.23
N GLN A 352 24.25 -46.48 -10.63
CA GLN A 352 23.76 -47.74 -10.07
C GLN A 352 23.41 -48.75 -11.17
N GLN A 353 22.82 -48.30 -12.27
CA GLN A 353 22.57 -49.13 -13.46
C GLN A 353 23.88 -49.63 -14.10
N GLU A 354 24.90 -48.79 -14.20
CA GLU A 354 26.23 -49.20 -14.68
C GLU A 354 26.85 -50.28 -13.80
N LEU A 355 26.80 -50.10 -12.46
CA LEU A 355 27.31 -51.09 -11.50
C LEU A 355 26.57 -52.42 -11.57
N GLU A 356 25.25 -52.41 -11.75
CA GLU A 356 24.46 -53.62 -11.97
C GLU A 356 24.78 -54.31 -13.29
N THR A 357 25.06 -53.53 -14.34
CA THR A 357 25.47 -54.07 -15.64
C THR A 357 26.84 -54.74 -15.55
N VAL A 358 27.81 -54.11 -14.88
CA VAL A 358 29.14 -54.72 -14.64
C VAL A 358 29.03 -56.00 -13.80
N ARG A 359 28.20 -56.01 -12.75
CA ARG A 359 27.97 -57.20 -11.91
C ARG A 359 27.31 -58.38 -12.64
N LYS A 360 26.61 -58.14 -13.75
CA LYS A 360 25.99 -59.20 -14.57
C LYS A 360 26.95 -59.77 -15.62
N VAL A 361 28.04 -59.08 -15.90
CA VAL A 361 29.02 -59.43 -16.95
C VAL A 361 30.26 -60.11 -16.37
N CYS A 362 30.57 -59.90 -15.08
CA CYS A 362 31.52 -60.70 -14.31
C CYS A 362 30.82 -61.91 -13.66
#